data_AF-A0A842FP69-F1
#
_entry.id   AF-A0A842FP69-F1
#
_cell.length_a   1.000
_cell.length_b   1.000
_cell.length_c   1.000
_cell.angle_alpha   90.00
_cell.angle_beta   90.00
_cell.angle_gamma   90.00
#
_symmetry.space_group_name_H-M   'P 1'
#
loop_
_entity.id
_entity.type
_entity.pdbx_description
1 polymer ?
#
loop_
_entity_poly.entity_id
_entity_poly.type
_entity_poly.pdbx_seq_one_letter_code
_entity_poly.pdbx_strand_id
1 'polypeptide(L)'
;MTTQKQEYKEQIGAVQLTLIPSDKYKSNKIVFKFRAPLDRATSTKRALLAALLETNTKKYPTQTAFRKELASLYGANFYTSVDKKGDEHVLTAVLDMVDGQFVPDGDGLLGQAFTLLHEILFQPNVTDGAFHEATVAREKENLAQRLESVYDDKIRYANKRLTEIMFANENFKYGAAGVLEDIPAITGADLFAYYQQLLAEDTIDLFICGDVAKKDVIAHVKALPFTDREYRPIEAPAPVHPKEVNTVKENQPINQGKLVLGYRTNILFGDDAYVPLQLANGLLGGFSNSKIFINVREKASLAYYAHSRLDSFQGFMLISAGIDEKNYEQALAIIEEQVTAMQAGDFAEEELAQTKAMLTNQLLEANDQAQGLIELAYNNTLKQANLDLPNWLKRISEVTKEEVVKAAASFELDTIYFLSKGADSNAETKL
;
A
#
# COMPACT_ATOMS: atom_id res chain seq x y z
N MET A 1 -21.43 -23.77 2.18
CA MET A 1 -19.98 -23.93 1.93
C MET A 1 -19.75 -23.42 0.52
N THR A 2 -19.23 -22.21 0.40
CA THR A 2 -18.88 -21.59 -0.88
C THR A 2 -17.68 -22.34 -1.44
N THR A 3 -17.85 -23.04 -2.55
CA THR A 3 -16.74 -23.75 -3.20
C THR A 3 -15.85 -22.68 -3.81
N GLN A 4 -14.73 -22.35 -3.17
CA GLN A 4 -13.78 -21.40 -3.74
C GLN A 4 -13.24 -22.02 -5.04
N LYS A 5 -13.73 -21.54 -6.18
CA LYS A 5 -13.25 -21.96 -7.50
C LYS A 5 -11.77 -21.57 -7.59
N GLN A 6 -10.95 -22.47 -8.13
CA GLN A 6 -9.51 -22.24 -8.27
C GLN A 6 -9.25 -20.96 -9.08
N GLU A 7 -8.27 -20.16 -8.64
CA GLU A 7 -7.79 -19.00 -9.38
C GLU A 7 -7.38 -19.41 -10.80
N TYR A 8 -7.64 -18.55 -11.78
CA TYR A 8 -7.17 -18.74 -13.14
C TYR A 8 -6.17 -17.64 -13.49
N LYS A 9 -4.99 -18.03 -13.97
CA LYS A 9 -3.93 -17.11 -14.38
C LYS A 9 -3.53 -17.37 -15.84
N GLU A 10 -3.44 -16.33 -16.65
CA GLU A 10 -3.04 -16.42 -18.06
C GLU A 10 -2.37 -15.11 -18.51
N GLN A 11 -1.30 -15.22 -19.31
CA GLN A 11 -0.73 -14.07 -20.00
C GLN A 11 -1.49 -13.82 -21.31
N ILE A 12 -2.06 -12.63 -21.48
CA ILE A 12 -2.83 -12.22 -22.66
C ILE A 12 -2.17 -10.98 -23.27
N GLY A 13 -1.35 -11.18 -24.32
CA GLY A 13 -0.52 -10.10 -24.86
C GLY A 13 0.39 -9.54 -23.76
N ALA A 14 0.26 -8.25 -23.47
CA ALA A 14 0.97 -7.59 -22.38
C ALA A 14 0.36 -7.75 -20.97
N VAL A 15 -0.85 -8.27 -20.84
CA VAL A 15 -1.58 -8.28 -19.57
C VAL A 15 -1.46 -9.64 -18.89
N GLN A 16 -0.96 -9.66 -17.65
CA GLN A 16 -1.02 -10.81 -16.77
C GLN A 16 -2.40 -10.85 -16.10
N LEU A 17 -3.31 -11.67 -16.61
CA LEU A 17 -4.67 -11.82 -16.07
C LEU A 17 -4.67 -12.79 -14.90
N THR A 18 -5.35 -12.41 -13.81
CA THR A 18 -5.78 -13.28 -12.71
C THR A 18 -7.27 -13.14 -12.49
N LEU A 19 -8.02 -14.22 -12.70
CA LEU A 19 -9.43 -14.33 -12.32
C LEU A 19 -9.55 -15.02 -10.97
N ILE A 20 -10.33 -14.42 -10.08
CA ILE A 20 -10.70 -14.94 -8.77
C ILE A 20 -12.21 -15.18 -8.80
N PRO A 21 -12.66 -16.35 -9.28
CA PRO A 21 -14.08 -16.58 -9.47
C PRO A 21 -14.77 -16.71 -8.10
N SER A 22 -15.83 -15.95 -7.87
CA SER A 22 -16.53 -15.94 -6.59
C SER A 22 -18.00 -15.61 -6.75
N ASP A 23 -18.86 -16.47 -6.20
CA ASP A 23 -20.31 -16.28 -6.04
C ASP A 23 -20.67 -15.62 -4.69
N LYS A 24 -19.65 -15.23 -3.90
CA LYS A 24 -19.82 -14.56 -2.60
C LYS A 24 -20.36 -13.13 -2.75
N TYR A 25 -20.02 -12.47 -3.85
CA TYR A 25 -20.28 -11.06 -4.08
C TYR A 25 -21.42 -10.88 -5.07
N LYS A 26 -22.18 -9.79 -4.91
CA LYS A 26 -23.16 -9.32 -5.90
C LYS A 26 -22.59 -8.29 -6.87
N SER A 27 -21.28 -8.07 -6.80
CA SER A 27 -20.53 -7.14 -7.64
C SER A 27 -19.30 -7.83 -8.21
N ASN A 28 -18.86 -7.31 -9.34
CA ASN A 28 -17.62 -7.68 -10.01
C ASN A 28 -16.63 -6.53 -9.83
N LYS A 29 -15.44 -6.85 -9.35
CA LYS A 29 -14.34 -5.89 -9.19
C LYS A 29 -13.26 -6.17 -10.23
N ILE A 30 -12.97 -5.19 -11.08
CA ILE A 30 -11.95 -5.20 -12.13
C ILE A 30 -10.84 -4.25 -11.70
N VAL A 31 -9.61 -4.76 -11.57
CA VAL A 31 -8.47 -4.03 -11.01
C VAL A 31 -7.28 -4.14 -11.95
N PHE A 32 -6.92 -3.03 -12.59
CA PHE A 32 -5.65 -2.92 -13.28
C PHE A 32 -4.58 -2.40 -12.32
N LYS A 33 -3.40 -3.03 -12.35
CA LYS A 33 -2.21 -2.57 -11.67
C LYS A 33 -1.11 -2.36 -12.70
N PHE A 34 -0.69 -1.10 -12.83
CA PHE A 34 0.42 -0.68 -13.67
C PHE A 34 1.64 -0.48 -12.78
N ARG A 35 2.68 -1.29 -12.99
CA ARG A 35 3.87 -1.32 -12.14
C ARG A 35 5.12 -0.91 -12.90
N ALA A 36 5.86 0.03 -12.31
CA ALA A 36 7.17 0.48 -12.78
C ALA A 36 8.10 0.72 -11.58
N PRO A 37 9.43 0.76 -11.80
CA PRO A 37 10.36 1.08 -10.73
C PRO A 37 10.00 2.39 -10.04
N LEU A 38 10.16 2.42 -8.72
CA LEU A 38 10.01 3.63 -7.92
C LEU A 38 11.17 4.58 -8.26
N ASP A 39 10.82 5.74 -8.79
CA ASP A 39 11.76 6.79 -9.16
C ASP A 39 11.16 8.15 -8.80
N ARG A 40 11.98 9.06 -8.28
CA ARG A 40 11.58 10.45 -8.04
C ARG A 40 11.09 11.14 -9.31
N ALA A 41 11.77 10.92 -10.44
CA ALA A 41 11.48 11.60 -11.70
C ALA A 41 10.07 11.29 -12.24
N THR A 42 9.47 10.20 -11.80
CA THR A 42 8.17 9.71 -12.27
C THR A 42 7.11 9.66 -11.18
N SER A 43 7.46 9.57 -9.89
CA SER A 43 6.48 9.34 -8.82
C SER A 43 5.39 10.42 -8.75
N THR A 44 5.76 11.70 -8.76
CA THR A 44 4.79 12.81 -8.76
C THR A 44 3.95 12.84 -10.03
N LYS A 45 4.54 12.55 -11.20
CA LYS A 45 3.81 12.48 -12.48
C LYS A 45 2.77 11.36 -12.46
N ARG A 46 3.12 10.20 -11.89
CA ARG A 46 2.25 9.03 -11.77
C ARG A 46 1.09 9.27 -10.81
N ALA A 47 1.34 9.95 -9.70
CA ALA A 47 0.29 10.37 -8.76
C ALA A 47 -0.70 11.36 -9.41
N LEU A 48 -0.21 12.36 -10.15
CA LEU A 48 -1.06 13.28 -10.91
C LEU A 48 -1.83 12.56 -12.02
N LEU A 49 -1.17 11.66 -12.76
CA LEU A 49 -1.81 10.88 -13.81
C LEU A 49 -2.95 10.01 -13.29
N ALA A 50 -2.77 9.36 -12.12
CA ALA A 50 -3.85 8.63 -11.47
C ALA A 50 -5.09 9.52 -11.24
N ALA A 51 -4.89 10.70 -10.64
CA ALA A 51 -5.98 11.66 -10.42
C ALA A 51 -6.65 12.15 -11.71
N LEU A 52 -5.86 12.35 -12.79
CA LEU A 52 -6.40 12.74 -14.10
C LEU A 52 -7.27 11.65 -14.71
N LEU A 53 -6.83 10.37 -14.67
CA LEU A 53 -7.60 9.23 -15.16
C LEU A 53 -8.92 9.03 -14.40
N GLU A 54 -8.98 9.41 -13.12
CA GLU A 54 -10.20 9.37 -12.31
C GLU A 54 -11.15 10.55 -12.54
N THR A 55 -10.66 11.63 -13.16
CA THR A 55 -11.40 12.89 -13.22
C THR A 55 -12.34 12.97 -14.42
N ASN A 56 -11.83 12.72 -15.62
CA ASN A 56 -12.55 12.86 -16.88
C ASN A 56 -11.84 12.11 -18.02
N THR A 57 -12.53 11.97 -19.14
CA THR A 57 -11.99 11.38 -20.37
C THR A 57 -12.33 12.28 -21.56
N LYS A 58 -11.87 11.92 -22.77
CA LYS A 58 -12.20 12.64 -24.00
C LYS A 58 -13.71 12.68 -24.26
N LYS A 59 -14.41 11.55 -24.11
CA LYS A 59 -15.87 11.44 -24.28
C LYS A 59 -16.64 12.07 -23.13
N TYR A 60 -16.10 12.03 -21.92
CA TYR A 60 -16.71 12.59 -20.71
C TYR A 60 -15.83 13.72 -20.15
N PRO A 61 -15.78 14.91 -20.80
CA PRO A 61 -14.77 15.94 -20.54
C PRO A 61 -14.91 16.65 -19.18
N THR A 62 -16.02 16.43 -18.47
CA THR A 62 -16.26 16.99 -17.14
C THR A 62 -16.48 15.87 -16.13
N GLN A 63 -16.14 16.13 -14.87
CA GLN A 63 -16.37 15.19 -13.77
C GLN A 63 -17.86 14.82 -13.64
N THR A 64 -18.77 15.77 -13.87
CA THR A 64 -20.21 15.51 -13.89
C THR A 64 -20.61 14.55 -15.00
N ALA A 65 -20.08 14.71 -16.22
CA ALA A 65 -20.35 13.80 -17.33
C ALA A 65 -19.82 12.38 -17.04
N PHE A 66 -18.60 12.29 -16.49
CA PHE A 66 -17.99 11.01 -16.17
C PHE A 66 -18.72 10.28 -15.03
N ARG A 67 -19.09 11.01 -13.96
CA ARG A 67 -19.90 10.44 -12.86
C ARG A 67 -21.31 10.07 -13.31
N LYS A 68 -21.89 10.76 -14.31
CA LYS A 68 -23.19 10.38 -14.90
C LYS A 68 -23.10 9.04 -15.65
N GLU A 69 -22.00 8.78 -16.35
CA GLU A 69 -21.77 7.49 -17.00
C GLU A 69 -21.65 6.35 -15.97
N LEU A 70 -20.88 6.58 -14.90
CA LEU A 70 -20.79 5.62 -13.79
C LEU A 70 -22.16 5.36 -13.16
N ALA A 71 -22.98 6.39 -13.00
CA ALA A 71 -24.36 6.26 -12.52
C ALA A 71 -25.25 5.46 -13.47
N SER A 72 -25.11 5.61 -14.80
CA SER A 72 -25.85 4.80 -15.78
C SER A 72 -25.43 3.33 -15.78
N LEU A 73 -24.21 3.01 -15.35
CA LEU A 73 -23.76 1.64 -15.11
C LEU A 73 -24.18 1.15 -13.71
N TYR A 74 -25.44 1.40 -13.34
CA TYR A 74 -26.05 1.02 -12.05
C TYR A 74 -25.26 1.51 -10.82
N GLY A 75 -24.65 2.69 -10.92
CA GLY A 75 -23.85 3.25 -9.84
C GLY A 75 -22.49 2.57 -9.67
N ALA A 76 -21.86 2.16 -10.78
CA ALA A 76 -20.49 1.69 -10.78
C ALA A 76 -19.56 2.71 -10.10
N ASN A 77 -18.54 2.21 -9.41
CA ASN A 77 -17.54 3.03 -8.76
C ASN A 77 -16.20 2.87 -9.47
N PHE A 78 -15.60 3.99 -9.87
CA PHE A 78 -14.24 4.03 -10.40
C PHE A 78 -13.39 4.94 -9.54
N TYR A 79 -12.21 4.44 -9.19
CA TYR A 79 -11.18 5.20 -8.49
C TYR A 79 -9.78 4.69 -8.83
N THR A 80 -8.79 5.53 -8.55
CA THR A 80 -7.38 5.22 -8.71
C THR A 80 -6.61 5.36 -7.40
N SER A 81 -5.49 4.66 -7.30
CA SER A 81 -4.54 4.85 -6.21
C SER A 81 -3.11 4.72 -6.72
N VAL A 82 -2.17 5.23 -5.92
CA VAL A 82 -0.75 4.98 -6.09
C VAL A 82 -0.19 4.45 -4.78
N ASP A 83 0.55 3.36 -4.87
CA ASP A 83 1.10 2.64 -3.72
C ASP A 83 2.51 2.13 -4.02
N LYS A 84 3.26 1.76 -2.98
CA LYS A 84 4.56 1.10 -3.12
C LYS A 84 4.45 -0.40 -2.87
N LYS A 85 5.24 -1.18 -3.61
CA LYS A 85 5.53 -2.59 -3.31
C LYS A 85 7.04 -2.78 -3.37
N GLY A 86 7.74 -2.47 -2.27
CA GLY A 86 9.20 -2.40 -2.29
C GLY A 86 9.66 -1.20 -3.11
N ASP A 87 10.65 -1.38 -3.98
CA ASP A 87 11.13 -0.38 -4.94
C ASP A 87 10.29 -0.29 -6.21
N GLU A 88 9.01 -0.65 -6.12
CA GLU A 88 8.04 -0.56 -7.19
C GLU A 88 6.98 0.47 -6.87
N HIS A 89 6.61 1.25 -7.88
CA HIS A 89 5.50 2.19 -7.83
C HIS A 89 4.33 1.63 -8.65
N VAL A 90 3.21 1.39 -7.96
CA VAL A 90 2.02 0.76 -8.53
C VAL A 90 0.91 1.80 -8.65
N LEU A 91 0.49 2.10 -9.89
CA LEU A 91 -0.76 2.81 -10.15
C LEU A 91 -1.86 1.76 -10.27
N THR A 92 -2.87 1.83 -9.41
CA THR A 92 -4.03 0.93 -9.43
C THR A 92 -5.24 1.69 -9.96
N ALA A 93 -5.95 1.10 -10.91
CA ALA A 93 -7.25 1.57 -11.39
C ALA A 93 -8.31 0.50 -11.06
N VAL A 94 -9.32 0.87 -10.30
CA VAL A 94 -10.37 -0.04 -9.82
C VAL A 94 -11.71 0.38 -10.38
N LEU A 95 -12.39 -0.56 -11.04
CA LEU A 95 -13.80 -0.46 -11.38
C LEU A 95 -14.58 -1.53 -10.58
N ASP A 96 -15.55 -1.10 -9.80
CA ASP A 96 -16.46 -1.97 -9.05
C ASP A 96 -17.88 -1.74 -9.52
N MET A 97 -18.60 -2.81 -9.81
CA MET A 97 -19.91 -2.72 -10.45
C MET A 97 -20.79 -3.89 -10.05
N VAL A 98 -22.10 -3.67 -9.98
CA VAL A 98 -23.06 -4.76 -9.74
C VAL A 98 -22.92 -5.82 -10.83
N ASP A 99 -23.11 -7.09 -10.44
CA ASP A 99 -23.19 -8.17 -11.42
C ASP A 99 -24.48 -8.06 -12.24
N GLY A 100 -24.36 -8.26 -13.56
CA GLY A 100 -25.48 -8.18 -14.49
C GLY A 100 -26.65 -9.09 -14.11
N GLN A 101 -26.38 -10.23 -13.46
CA GLN A 101 -27.44 -11.15 -13.02
C GLN A 101 -28.41 -10.56 -11.98
N PHE A 102 -28.03 -9.46 -11.31
CA PHE A 102 -28.86 -8.82 -10.27
C PHE A 102 -29.59 -7.56 -10.74
N VAL A 103 -29.45 -7.16 -12.01
CA VAL A 103 -30.09 -5.95 -12.53
C VAL A 103 -30.85 -6.22 -13.83
N PRO A 104 -31.95 -5.47 -14.09
CA PRO A 104 -32.60 -5.51 -15.40
C PRO A 104 -31.62 -5.16 -16.50
N ASP A 105 -31.71 -5.80 -17.67
CA ASP A 105 -30.84 -5.53 -18.84
C ASP A 105 -29.33 -5.71 -18.59
N GLY A 106 -28.96 -6.55 -17.61
CA GLY A 106 -27.57 -6.77 -17.19
C GLY A 106 -26.69 -7.62 -18.11
N ASP A 107 -27.25 -8.28 -19.13
CA ASP A 107 -26.54 -9.21 -20.02
C ASP A 107 -25.33 -8.58 -20.74
N GLY A 108 -25.33 -7.25 -20.93
CA GLY A 108 -24.25 -6.50 -21.57
C GLY A 108 -23.33 -5.74 -20.60
N LEU A 109 -23.58 -5.82 -19.29
CA LEU A 109 -23.02 -4.88 -18.33
C LEU A 109 -21.49 -5.02 -18.21
N LEU A 110 -20.94 -6.24 -18.22
CA LEU A 110 -19.49 -6.49 -18.26
C LEU A 110 -18.84 -5.83 -19.50
N GLY A 111 -19.48 -5.94 -20.67
CA GLY A 111 -18.98 -5.34 -21.90
C GLY A 111 -19.03 -3.80 -21.86
N GLN A 112 -20.06 -3.21 -21.25
CA GLN A 112 -20.13 -1.77 -21.02
C GLN A 112 -19.02 -1.30 -20.08
N ALA A 113 -18.70 -2.06 -19.04
CA ALA A 113 -17.58 -1.77 -18.16
C ALA A 113 -16.22 -1.79 -18.87
N PHE A 114 -15.97 -2.79 -19.72
CA PHE A 114 -14.75 -2.79 -20.55
C PHE A 114 -14.73 -1.67 -21.58
N THR A 115 -15.88 -1.25 -22.09
CA THR A 115 -15.99 -0.06 -22.96
C THR A 115 -15.61 1.21 -22.19
N LEU A 116 -16.08 1.36 -20.95
CA LEU A 116 -15.71 2.47 -20.09
C LEU A 116 -14.22 2.43 -19.71
N LEU A 117 -13.68 1.27 -19.35
CA LEU A 117 -12.25 1.10 -19.06
C LEU A 117 -11.39 1.42 -20.28
N HIS A 118 -11.83 1.05 -21.49
CA HIS A 118 -11.15 1.44 -22.71
C HIS A 118 -11.13 2.97 -22.86
N GLU A 119 -12.26 3.64 -22.65
CA GLU A 119 -12.34 5.10 -22.70
C GLU A 119 -11.43 5.76 -21.64
N ILE A 120 -11.42 5.27 -20.40
CA ILE A 120 -10.58 5.79 -19.31
C ILE A 120 -9.10 5.63 -19.62
N LEU A 121 -8.67 4.42 -20.01
CA LEU A 121 -7.25 4.09 -20.15
C LEU A 121 -6.67 4.59 -21.48
N PHE A 122 -7.46 4.64 -22.55
CA PHE A 122 -6.95 4.89 -23.91
C PHE A 122 -7.49 6.16 -24.58
N GLN A 123 -8.46 6.86 -23.98
CA GLN A 123 -9.00 8.12 -24.49
C GLN A 123 -8.98 9.22 -23.42
N PRO A 124 -7.79 9.59 -22.89
CA PRO A 124 -7.68 10.66 -21.90
C PRO A 124 -8.13 12.01 -22.47
N ASN A 125 -8.52 12.92 -21.60
CA ASN A 125 -8.91 14.29 -21.97
C ASN A 125 -7.70 15.14 -22.37
N VAL A 126 -7.23 14.92 -23.61
CA VAL A 126 -6.02 15.49 -24.20
C VAL A 126 -6.36 16.25 -25.48
N THR A 127 -5.76 17.43 -25.62
CA THR A 127 -5.83 18.27 -26.83
C THR A 127 -4.41 18.69 -27.19
N ASP A 128 -4.04 18.59 -28.47
CA ASP A 128 -2.73 19.00 -29.00
C ASP A 128 -1.51 18.44 -28.22
N GLY A 129 -1.62 17.19 -27.74
CA GLY A 129 -0.52 16.51 -27.04
C GLY A 129 -0.34 16.92 -25.58
N ALA A 130 -1.34 17.55 -24.95
CA ALA A 130 -1.33 17.88 -23.53
C ALA A 130 -2.68 17.57 -22.86
N PHE A 131 -2.64 17.13 -21.61
CA PHE A 131 -3.85 17.04 -20.78
C PHE A 131 -4.50 18.42 -20.61
N HIS A 132 -5.83 18.44 -20.51
CA HIS A 132 -6.62 19.65 -20.34
C HIS A 132 -6.12 20.53 -19.16
N GLU A 133 -5.68 21.75 -19.46
CA GLU A 133 -4.92 22.61 -18.56
C GLU A 133 -5.64 22.90 -17.24
N ALA A 134 -6.92 23.28 -17.27
CA ALA A 134 -7.66 23.59 -16.05
C ALA A 134 -7.88 22.35 -15.16
N THR A 135 -7.93 21.15 -15.77
CA THR A 135 -8.00 19.90 -15.01
C THR A 135 -6.64 19.61 -14.35
N VAL A 136 -5.54 19.76 -15.10
CA VAL A 136 -4.18 19.61 -14.56
C VAL A 136 -3.91 20.59 -13.41
N ALA A 137 -4.25 21.87 -13.58
CA ALA A 137 -4.05 22.88 -12.54
C ALA A 137 -4.77 22.53 -11.24
N ARG A 138 -6.04 22.09 -11.35
CA ARG A 138 -6.83 21.67 -10.19
C ARG A 138 -6.26 20.42 -9.52
N GLU A 139 -5.89 19.40 -10.29
CA GLU A 139 -5.33 18.17 -9.69
C GLU A 139 -3.93 18.39 -9.09
N LYS A 140 -3.14 19.35 -9.61
CA LYS A 140 -1.90 19.81 -8.98
C LYS A 140 -2.17 20.45 -7.62
N GLU A 141 -3.17 21.32 -7.53
CA GLU A 141 -3.58 21.95 -6.26
C GLU A 141 -4.06 20.89 -5.25
N ASN A 142 -4.92 19.97 -5.68
CA ASN A 142 -5.42 18.87 -4.85
C ASN A 142 -4.27 17.99 -4.32
N LEU A 143 -3.30 17.63 -5.17
CA LEU A 143 -2.16 16.82 -4.76
C LEU A 143 -1.23 17.57 -3.80
N ALA A 144 -0.98 18.87 -4.05
CA ALA A 144 -0.18 19.71 -3.17
C ALA A 144 -0.82 19.79 -1.77
N GLN A 145 -2.11 20.11 -1.68
CA GLN A 145 -2.86 20.13 -0.41
C GLN A 145 -2.79 18.77 0.30
N ARG A 146 -2.89 17.66 -0.43
CA ARG A 146 -2.77 16.31 0.15
C ARG A 146 -1.37 16.06 0.72
N LEU A 147 -0.30 16.44 0.02
CA LEU A 147 1.07 16.29 0.51
C LEU A 147 1.35 17.21 1.70
N GLU A 148 0.88 18.45 1.65
CA GLU A 148 0.98 19.42 2.75
C GLU A 148 0.25 18.93 4.00
N SER A 149 -0.92 18.29 3.86
CA SER A 149 -1.69 17.75 5.00
C SER A 149 -0.92 16.70 5.81
N VAL A 150 0.08 16.03 5.21
CA VAL A 150 0.95 15.11 5.94
C VAL A 150 1.80 15.84 6.97
N TYR A 151 2.17 17.10 6.71
CA TYR A 151 2.90 17.93 7.68
C TYR A 151 2.05 18.21 8.93
N ASP A 152 0.73 18.39 8.76
CA ASP A 152 -0.19 18.66 9.87
C ASP A 152 -0.50 17.40 10.70
N ASP A 153 -0.56 16.22 10.07
CA ASP A 153 -0.62 14.94 10.77
C ASP A 153 0.77 14.54 11.29
N LYS A 154 1.11 15.00 12.50
CA LYS A 154 2.43 14.77 13.11
C LYS A 154 2.81 13.30 13.28
N ILE A 155 1.83 12.38 13.35
CA ILE A 155 2.11 10.93 13.41
C ILE A 155 2.59 10.44 12.04
N ARG A 156 1.83 10.78 10.98
CA ARG A 156 2.22 10.44 9.60
C ARG A 156 3.53 11.11 9.21
N TYR A 157 3.71 12.38 9.58
CA TYR A 157 4.95 13.11 9.37
C TYR A 157 6.15 12.39 9.99
N ALA A 158 6.07 12.01 11.27
CA ALA A 158 7.18 11.35 11.95
C ALA A 158 7.54 9.98 11.33
N ASN A 159 6.53 9.18 10.97
CA ASN A 159 6.76 7.91 10.27
C ASN A 159 7.37 8.11 8.87
N LYS A 160 6.93 9.15 8.14
CA LYS A 160 7.51 9.55 6.86
C LYS A 160 8.97 9.97 7.02
N ARG A 161 9.27 10.86 7.98
CA ARG A 161 10.64 11.34 8.24
C ARG A 161 11.58 10.20 8.62
N LEU A 162 11.15 9.30 9.49
CA LEU A 162 11.95 8.13 9.82
C LEU A 162 12.24 7.27 8.57
N THR A 163 11.22 7.03 7.73
CA THR A 163 11.43 6.28 6.47
C THR A 163 12.41 7.01 5.54
N GLU A 164 12.31 8.33 5.43
CA GLU A 164 13.23 9.13 4.60
C GLU A 164 14.68 9.05 5.07
N ILE A 165 14.89 9.01 6.39
CA ILE A 165 16.21 8.92 7.01
C ILE A 165 16.78 7.50 6.86
N MET A 166 15.98 6.48 7.18
CA MET A 166 16.34 5.07 7.12
C MET A 166 16.71 4.62 5.69
N PHE A 167 16.06 5.21 4.68
CA PHE A 167 16.25 4.90 3.26
C PHE A 167 16.92 6.04 2.49
N ALA A 168 17.73 6.90 3.14
CA ALA A 168 18.26 8.13 2.55
C ALA A 168 19.02 7.94 1.22
N ASN A 169 19.63 6.77 1.00
CA ASN A 169 20.39 6.42 -0.20
C ASN A 169 19.59 5.59 -1.23
N GLU A 170 18.30 5.37 -0.99
CA GLU A 170 17.44 4.50 -1.79
C GLU A 170 16.23 5.29 -2.31
N ASN A 171 15.60 4.82 -3.38
CA ASN A 171 14.38 5.46 -3.90
C ASN A 171 13.19 5.28 -2.96
N PHE A 172 13.24 4.28 -2.07
CA PHE A 172 12.18 4.03 -1.09
C PHE A 172 11.91 5.19 -0.13
N LYS A 173 12.85 6.14 0.04
CA LYS A 173 12.60 7.38 0.80
C LYS A 173 11.45 8.21 0.24
N TYR A 174 11.18 8.11 -1.07
CA TYR A 174 10.10 8.85 -1.70
C TYR A 174 8.75 8.17 -1.42
N GLY A 175 7.73 9.00 -1.16
CA GLY A 175 6.35 8.54 -0.98
C GLY A 175 5.68 8.19 -2.31
N ALA A 176 4.69 7.29 -2.29
CA ALA A 176 3.91 6.95 -3.48
C ALA A 176 3.19 8.17 -4.10
N ALA A 177 2.76 9.12 -3.26
CA ALA A 177 2.10 10.35 -3.70
C ALA A 177 3.06 11.38 -4.33
N GLY A 178 4.36 11.08 -4.42
CA GLY A 178 5.36 11.95 -5.00
C GLY A 178 5.96 12.95 -4.00
N VAL A 179 6.49 14.03 -4.56
CA VAL A 179 7.33 15.05 -3.90
C VAL A 179 6.72 16.41 -4.19
N LEU A 180 6.44 17.18 -3.12
CA LEU A 180 5.70 18.44 -3.20
C LEU A 180 6.42 19.48 -4.08
N GLU A 181 7.74 19.52 -3.97
CA GLU A 181 8.62 20.43 -4.69
C GLU A 181 8.61 20.21 -6.20
N ASP A 182 8.25 19.00 -6.66
CA ASP A 182 8.25 18.65 -8.07
C ASP A 182 6.93 19.07 -8.77
N ILE A 183 5.84 19.32 -8.01
CA ILE A 183 4.51 19.64 -8.57
C ILE A 183 4.52 20.89 -9.46
N PRO A 184 5.06 22.06 -9.04
CA PRO A 184 4.92 23.28 -9.81
C PRO A 184 5.44 23.17 -11.24
N ALA A 185 6.53 22.44 -11.46
CA ALA A 185 7.19 22.29 -12.75
C ALA A 185 6.48 21.33 -13.73
N ILE A 186 5.61 20.43 -13.24
CA ILE A 186 4.94 19.44 -14.09
C ILE A 186 3.84 20.10 -14.94
N THR A 187 3.91 19.89 -16.26
CA THR A 187 2.93 20.41 -17.24
C THR A 187 1.99 19.32 -17.77
N GLY A 188 0.91 19.72 -18.44
CA GLY A 188 -0.01 18.78 -19.10
C GLY A 188 0.67 17.99 -20.24
N ALA A 189 1.68 18.55 -20.89
CA ALA A 189 2.47 17.86 -21.92
C ALA A 189 3.41 16.82 -21.29
N ASP A 190 4.06 17.14 -20.16
CA ASP A 190 4.89 16.17 -19.42
C ASP A 190 4.07 14.96 -18.97
N LEU A 191 2.84 15.21 -18.50
CA LEU A 191 1.93 14.15 -18.07
C LEU A 191 1.45 13.32 -19.25
N PHE A 192 1.20 13.92 -20.42
CA PHE A 192 0.82 13.17 -21.62
C PHE A 192 1.95 12.29 -22.14
N ALA A 193 3.17 12.82 -22.20
CA ALA A 193 4.36 12.03 -22.55
C ALA A 193 4.56 10.87 -21.56
N TYR A 194 4.42 11.12 -20.27
CA TYR A 194 4.53 10.08 -19.25
C TYR A 194 3.38 9.05 -19.32
N TYR A 195 2.15 9.48 -19.65
CA TYR A 195 1.02 8.59 -19.90
C TYR A 195 1.31 7.62 -21.06
N GLN A 196 1.88 8.12 -22.15
CA GLN A 196 2.27 7.27 -23.29
C GLN A 196 3.36 6.27 -22.88
N GLN A 197 4.36 6.73 -22.11
CA GLN A 197 5.40 5.85 -21.56
C GLN A 197 4.80 4.78 -20.65
N LEU A 198 3.91 5.15 -19.72
CA LEU A 198 3.22 4.23 -18.81
C LEU A 198 2.51 3.12 -19.59
N LEU A 199 1.72 3.47 -20.61
CA LEU A 199 1.03 2.48 -21.44
C LEU A 199 1.99 1.61 -22.29
N ALA A 200 3.20 2.12 -22.57
CA ALA A 200 4.19 1.47 -23.43
C ALA A 200 5.25 0.68 -22.66
N GLU A 201 5.41 0.83 -21.35
CA GLU A 201 6.54 0.25 -20.62
C GLU A 201 6.14 -0.46 -19.32
N ASP A 202 5.02 -0.10 -18.70
CA ASP A 202 4.66 -0.67 -17.41
C ASP A 202 4.34 -2.17 -17.50
N THR A 203 4.65 -2.89 -16.43
CA THR A 203 4.12 -4.24 -16.22
C THR A 203 2.66 -4.13 -15.81
N ILE A 204 1.79 -4.91 -16.47
CA ILE A 204 0.34 -4.81 -16.32
C ILE A 204 -0.19 -6.12 -15.74
N ASP A 205 -0.68 -6.05 -14.50
CA ASP A 205 -1.46 -7.12 -13.89
C ASP A 205 -2.94 -6.72 -13.87
N LEU A 206 -3.82 -7.62 -14.32
CA LEU A 206 -5.27 -7.44 -14.28
C LEU A 206 -5.88 -8.48 -13.36
N PHE A 207 -6.56 -8.02 -12.32
CA PHE A 207 -7.32 -8.87 -11.40
C PHE A 207 -8.81 -8.67 -11.61
N ILE A 208 -9.58 -9.76 -11.69
CA ILE A 208 -11.03 -9.69 -11.67
C ILE A 208 -11.57 -10.65 -10.62
N CYS A 209 -12.31 -10.12 -9.65
CA CYS A 209 -12.96 -10.89 -8.60
C CYS A 209 -14.47 -10.78 -8.73
N GLY A 210 -15.17 -11.92 -8.86
CA GLY A 210 -16.62 -11.98 -9.02
C GLY A 210 -17.07 -13.16 -9.89
N ASP A 211 -18.36 -13.20 -10.26
CA ASP A 211 -18.96 -14.31 -11.01
C ASP A 211 -18.96 -14.03 -12.52
N VAL A 212 -17.76 -13.99 -13.09
CA VAL A 212 -17.57 -13.68 -14.52
C VAL A 212 -17.15 -14.91 -15.33
N ALA A 213 -17.70 -15.02 -16.54
CA ALA A 213 -17.31 -16.06 -17.47
C ALA A 213 -15.94 -15.77 -18.09
N LYS A 214 -14.99 -16.68 -17.87
CA LYS A 214 -13.61 -16.58 -18.36
C LYS A 214 -13.50 -16.21 -19.85
N LYS A 215 -14.28 -16.87 -20.70
CA LYS A 215 -14.26 -16.67 -22.16
C LYS A 215 -14.56 -15.21 -22.55
N ASP A 216 -15.47 -14.56 -21.82
CA ASP A 216 -15.95 -13.22 -22.12
C ASP A 216 -14.91 -12.19 -21.65
N VAL A 217 -14.32 -12.41 -20.47
CA VAL A 217 -13.17 -11.61 -20.00
C VAL A 217 -12.02 -11.67 -21.00
N ILE A 218 -11.59 -12.86 -21.42
CA ILE A 218 -10.45 -13.02 -22.34
C ILE A 218 -10.70 -12.25 -23.64
N ALA A 219 -11.92 -12.29 -24.18
CA ALA A 219 -12.28 -11.54 -25.38
C ALA A 219 -12.14 -10.03 -25.17
N HIS A 220 -12.61 -9.50 -24.04
CA HIS A 220 -12.47 -8.08 -23.71
C HIS A 220 -11.02 -7.65 -23.48
N VAL A 221 -10.22 -8.46 -22.77
CA VAL A 221 -8.80 -8.15 -22.52
C VAL A 221 -8.01 -8.13 -23.82
N LYS A 222 -8.25 -9.07 -24.74
CA LYS A 222 -7.62 -9.10 -26.07
C LYS A 222 -7.97 -7.90 -26.94
N ALA A 223 -9.11 -7.24 -26.68
CA ALA A 223 -9.53 -6.06 -27.42
C ALA A 223 -8.87 -4.76 -26.92
N LEU A 224 -8.20 -4.78 -25.77
CA LEU A 224 -7.48 -3.61 -25.26
C LEU A 224 -6.19 -3.40 -26.06
N PRO A 225 -5.93 -2.18 -26.58
CA PRO A 225 -4.82 -1.92 -27.49
C PRO A 225 -3.48 -1.71 -26.75
N PHE A 226 -3.16 -2.59 -25.80
CA PHE A 226 -1.83 -2.61 -25.20
C PHE A 226 -0.81 -3.16 -26.21
N THR A 227 0.32 -2.49 -26.35
CA THR A 227 1.48 -3.03 -27.06
C THR A 227 2.02 -4.27 -26.34
N ASP A 228 2.52 -5.28 -27.06
CA ASP A 228 3.15 -6.42 -26.42
C ASP A 228 4.44 -6.02 -25.68
N ARG A 229 4.69 -6.65 -24.53
CA ARG A 229 5.86 -6.43 -23.68
C ARG A 229 6.14 -7.66 -22.82
N GLU A 230 7.38 -7.79 -22.35
CA GLU A 230 7.73 -8.84 -21.39
C GLU A 230 7.27 -8.48 -19.97
N TYR A 231 6.86 -9.50 -19.21
CA TYR A 231 6.55 -9.34 -17.80
C TYR A 231 7.85 -9.12 -17.01
N ARG A 232 7.99 -7.98 -16.34
CA ARG A 232 9.17 -7.70 -15.50
C ARG A 232 8.93 -8.22 -14.09
N PRO A 233 9.67 -9.22 -13.57
CA PRO A 233 9.53 -9.64 -12.17
C PRO A 233 9.93 -8.51 -11.21
N ILE A 234 9.41 -8.55 -9.98
CA ILE A 234 9.92 -7.68 -8.91
C ILE A 234 11.24 -8.23 -8.38
N GLU A 235 12.19 -7.35 -8.08
CA GLU A 235 13.43 -7.75 -7.42
C GLU A 235 13.25 -7.71 -5.89
N ALA A 236 13.85 -8.69 -5.20
CA ALA A 236 13.93 -8.63 -3.75
C ALA A 236 15.03 -7.63 -3.36
N PRO A 237 14.78 -6.74 -2.38
CA PRO A 237 15.83 -5.88 -1.85
C PRO A 237 16.94 -6.71 -1.22
N ALA A 238 18.17 -6.21 -1.30
CA ALA A 238 19.28 -6.82 -0.58
C ALA A 238 19.08 -6.64 0.94
N PRO A 239 19.42 -7.65 1.76
CA PRO A 239 19.40 -7.50 3.21
C PRO A 239 20.30 -6.36 3.68
N VAL A 240 19.81 -5.56 4.62
CA VAL A 240 20.54 -4.44 5.24
C VAL A 240 20.73 -4.73 6.71
N HIS A 241 21.98 -4.70 7.15
CA HIS A 241 22.40 -4.88 8.54
C HIS A 241 23.05 -3.57 9.03
N PRO A 242 22.35 -2.76 9.83
CA PRO A 242 22.86 -1.49 10.33
C PRO A 242 24.12 -1.71 11.18
N LYS A 243 25.18 -0.94 10.92
CA LYS A 243 26.41 -0.97 11.75
C LYS A 243 26.31 -0.09 12.98
N GLU A 244 25.54 0.99 12.87
CA GLU A 244 25.32 2.00 13.90
C GLU A 244 23.87 2.45 13.84
N VAL A 245 23.29 2.81 14.99
CA VAL A 245 21.93 3.34 15.08
C VAL A 245 21.96 4.84 14.77
N ASN A 246 21.23 5.27 13.75
CA ASN A 246 21.09 6.67 13.42
C ASN A 246 20.01 7.34 14.27
N THR A 247 20.36 8.29 15.14
CA THR A 247 19.40 9.02 15.97
C THR A 247 19.23 10.45 15.51
N VAL A 248 18.00 10.83 15.15
CA VAL A 248 17.64 12.17 14.70
C VAL A 248 16.55 12.76 15.59
N LYS A 249 16.78 13.97 16.10
CA LYS A 249 15.80 14.76 16.85
C LYS A 249 15.43 16.00 16.03
N GLU A 250 14.13 16.25 15.91
CA GLU A 250 13.57 17.40 15.19
C GLU A 250 12.60 18.13 16.12
N ASN A 251 12.51 19.46 16.00
CA ASN A 251 11.66 20.29 16.84
C ASN A 251 10.58 20.98 16.01
N GLN A 252 9.33 20.90 16.46
CA GLN A 252 8.19 21.60 15.86
C GLN A 252 7.22 22.08 16.95
N PRO A 253 6.31 23.04 16.67
CA PRO A 253 5.28 23.47 17.62
C PRO A 253 4.23 22.35 17.80
N ILE A 254 4.51 21.41 18.71
CA ILE A 254 3.66 20.25 19.01
C ILE A 254 3.43 20.10 20.50
N ASN A 255 2.28 19.53 20.88
CA ASN A 255 1.94 19.28 22.29
C ASN A 255 2.48 17.96 22.82
N GLN A 256 2.69 16.97 21.95
CA GLN A 256 3.12 15.63 22.30
C GLN A 256 4.17 15.16 21.31
N GLY A 257 5.34 14.76 21.83
CA GLY A 257 6.45 14.24 21.06
C GLY A 257 6.11 12.94 20.33
N LYS A 258 6.74 12.72 19.17
CA LYS A 258 6.55 11.54 18.33
C LYS A 258 7.85 10.76 18.28
N LEU A 259 7.92 9.67 19.03
CA LEU A 259 9.04 8.73 19.02
C LEU A 259 8.75 7.63 18.01
N VAL A 260 9.63 7.45 17.05
CA VAL A 260 9.54 6.39 16.04
C VAL A 260 10.89 5.67 15.97
N LEU A 261 10.85 4.34 16.01
CA LEU A 261 12.01 3.49 15.83
C LEU A 261 11.82 2.63 14.59
N GLY A 262 12.84 2.56 13.73
CA GLY A 262 12.90 1.73 12.54
C GLY A 262 13.82 0.54 12.78
N TYR A 263 13.28 -0.66 12.62
CA TYR A 263 14.04 -1.90 12.71
C TYR A 263 14.11 -2.56 11.33
N ARG A 264 15.30 -2.99 10.91
CA ARG A 264 15.43 -3.96 9.81
C ARG A 264 14.98 -5.32 10.32
N THR A 265 14.20 -6.04 9.52
CA THR A 265 13.82 -7.43 9.78
C THR A 265 14.40 -8.38 8.73
N ASN A 266 14.67 -7.87 7.52
CA ASN A 266 15.20 -8.60 6.36
C ASN A 266 14.35 -9.82 5.95
N ILE A 267 13.12 -9.92 6.45
CA ILE A 267 12.17 -10.98 6.14
C ILE A 267 11.06 -10.36 5.29
N LEU A 268 10.81 -10.97 4.14
CA LEU A 268 9.89 -10.50 3.12
C LEU A 268 8.63 -11.36 3.05
N PHE A 269 7.61 -10.84 2.38
CA PHE A 269 6.42 -11.60 2.06
C PHE A 269 6.79 -12.84 1.23
N GLY A 270 6.29 -14.00 1.66
CA GLY A 270 6.54 -15.28 1.00
C GLY A 270 7.68 -16.10 1.63
N ASP A 271 8.54 -15.49 2.45
CA ASP A 271 9.58 -16.22 3.18
C ASP A 271 8.95 -17.14 4.25
N ASP A 272 9.59 -18.28 4.53
CA ASP A 272 9.15 -19.22 5.58
C ASP A 272 9.01 -18.57 6.97
N ALA A 273 9.83 -17.54 7.22
CA ALA A 273 9.85 -16.76 8.45
C ALA A 273 8.79 -15.63 8.49
N TYR A 274 8.07 -15.37 7.41
CA TYR A 274 7.14 -14.25 7.32
C TYR A 274 5.93 -14.38 8.26
N VAL A 275 5.32 -15.57 8.35
CA VAL A 275 4.20 -15.79 9.27
C VAL A 275 4.66 -15.75 10.74
N PRO A 276 5.78 -16.39 11.13
CA PRO A 276 6.40 -16.15 12.44
C PRO A 276 6.67 -14.68 12.74
N LEU A 277 7.17 -13.90 11.78
CA LEU A 277 7.40 -12.46 11.90
C LEU A 277 6.11 -11.70 12.22
N GLN A 278 5.00 -12.04 11.56
CA GLN A 278 3.72 -11.39 11.85
C GLN A 278 3.26 -11.64 13.29
N LEU A 279 3.44 -12.86 13.79
CA LEU A 279 3.12 -13.20 15.18
C LEU A 279 4.07 -12.51 16.16
N ALA A 280 5.37 -12.41 15.85
CA ALA A 280 6.34 -11.64 16.62
C ALA A 280 5.93 -10.16 16.71
N ASN A 281 5.56 -9.54 15.58
CA ASN A 281 5.03 -8.18 15.56
C ASN A 281 3.72 -8.04 16.34
N GLY A 282 2.80 -9.00 16.22
CA GLY A 282 1.53 -9.03 16.96
C GLY A 282 1.72 -9.01 18.47
N LEU A 283 2.63 -9.86 18.98
CA LEU A 283 3.02 -9.92 20.39
C LEU A 283 3.76 -8.66 20.85
N LEU A 284 4.61 -8.08 19.99
CA LEU A 284 5.43 -6.92 20.33
C LEU A 284 4.62 -5.62 20.38
N GLY A 285 3.88 -5.29 19.32
CA GLY A 285 3.20 -3.99 19.20
C GLY A 285 1.99 -3.96 18.25
N GLY A 286 1.64 -5.07 17.59
CA GLY A 286 0.62 -5.10 16.55
C GLY A 286 -0.82 -5.12 17.06
N PHE A 287 -1.04 -5.52 18.31
CA PHE A 287 -2.37 -5.65 18.92
C PHE A 287 -2.48 -4.93 20.27
N SER A 288 -3.70 -4.74 20.78
CA SER A 288 -3.95 -4.06 22.06
C SER A 288 -3.48 -4.82 23.30
N ASN A 289 -3.23 -6.13 23.19
CA ASN A 289 -2.65 -6.96 24.23
C ASN A 289 -1.11 -7.08 24.11
N SER A 290 -0.48 -6.34 23.21
CA SER A 290 0.95 -6.44 22.93
C SER A 290 1.84 -5.83 24.01
N LYS A 291 3.11 -6.25 24.06
CA LYS A 291 4.08 -5.80 25.07
C LYS A 291 4.29 -4.29 25.08
N ILE A 292 4.43 -3.67 23.92
CA ILE A 292 4.64 -2.22 23.82
C ILE A 292 3.39 -1.48 24.28
N PHE A 293 2.20 -1.92 23.88
CA PHE A 293 0.95 -1.31 24.32
C PHE A 293 0.81 -1.41 25.85
N ILE A 294 1.01 -2.59 26.42
CA ILE A 294 0.85 -2.82 27.85
C ILE A 294 1.92 -2.10 28.68
N ASN A 295 3.21 -2.18 28.31
CA ASN A 295 4.26 -1.67 29.17
C ASN A 295 4.51 -0.17 28.99
N VAL A 296 4.42 0.39 27.78
CA VAL A 296 4.64 1.82 27.54
C VAL A 296 3.39 2.65 27.85
N ARG A 297 2.24 2.22 27.34
CA ARG A 297 0.98 2.99 27.47
C ARG A 297 0.24 2.65 28.76
N GLU A 298 -0.05 1.39 29.04
CA GLU A 298 -0.94 1.05 30.18
C GLU A 298 -0.21 1.12 31.53
N LYS A 299 0.91 0.40 31.69
CA LYS A 299 1.65 0.34 32.97
C LYS A 299 2.43 1.62 33.26
N ALA A 300 3.22 2.10 32.30
CA ALA A 300 4.07 3.26 32.51
C ALA A 300 3.34 4.60 32.25
N SER A 301 2.17 4.59 31.61
CA SER A 301 1.38 5.80 31.30
C SER A 301 2.19 6.87 30.56
N LEU A 302 3.18 6.46 29.77
CA LEU A 302 4.10 7.38 29.08
C LEU A 302 3.59 7.82 27.73
N ALA A 303 2.74 6.99 27.10
CA ALA A 303 2.31 7.19 25.73
C ALA A 303 0.78 7.15 25.57
N TYR A 304 0.25 8.05 24.74
CA TYR A 304 -1.16 8.02 24.36
C TYR A 304 -1.47 6.86 23.40
N TYR A 305 -0.52 6.56 22.52
CA TYR A 305 -0.52 5.37 21.67
C TYR A 305 0.91 4.81 21.64
N ALA A 306 1.01 3.49 21.50
CA ALA A 306 2.26 2.79 21.23
C ALA A 306 1.92 1.52 20.44
N HIS A 307 2.46 1.36 19.23
CA HIS A 307 2.18 0.23 18.35
C HIS A 307 3.33 -0.04 17.40
N SER A 308 3.29 -1.19 16.71
CA SER A 308 4.25 -1.55 15.67
C SER A 308 3.58 -1.97 14.37
N ARG A 309 4.28 -1.76 13.24
CA ARG A 309 3.82 -2.13 11.91
C ARG A 309 4.97 -2.62 11.04
N LEU A 310 4.71 -3.68 10.28
CA LEU A 310 5.65 -4.25 9.30
C LEU A 310 5.44 -3.67 7.90
N ASP A 311 6.53 -3.59 7.15
CA ASP A 311 6.56 -3.58 5.68
C ASP A 311 7.26 -4.86 5.20
N SER A 312 6.51 -5.69 4.48
CA SER A 312 6.98 -7.00 4.03
C SER A 312 7.58 -7.01 2.63
N PHE A 313 7.70 -5.85 1.98
CA PHE A 313 8.34 -5.75 0.67
C PHE A 313 9.74 -5.13 0.76
N GLN A 314 9.99 -4.31 1.79
CA GLN A 314 11.33 -3.84 2.17
C GLN A 314 11.92 -4.49 3.43
N GLY A 315 11.14 -5.30 4.16
CA GLY A 315 11.67 -6.07 5.30
C GLY A 315 12.07 -5.17 6.47
N PHE A 316 11.18 -4.27 6.88
CA PHE A 316 11.39 -3.43 8.06
C PHE A 316 10.13 -3.33 8.93
N MET A 317 10.33 -2.84 10.15
CA MET A 317 9.27 -2.60 11.14
C MET A 317 9.41 -1.19 11.69
N LEU A 318 8.28 -0.51 11.87
CA LEU A 318 8.21 0.73 12.63
C LEU A 318 7.56 0.47 13.98
N ILE A 319 8.15 1.01 15.04
CA ILE A 319 7.51 1.16 16.36
C ILE A 319 7.28 2.65 16.58
N SER A 320 6.03 3.05 16.84
CA SER A 320 5.65 4.45 17.00
C SER A 320 4.96 4.68 18.34
N ALA A 321 5.40 5.70 19.08
CA ALA A 321 4.79 6.12 20.34
C ALA A 321 4.61 7.65 20.41
N GLY A 322 3.47 8.09 20.94
CA GLY A 322 3.20 9.50 21.23
C GLY A 322 3.41 9.80 22.70
N ILE A 323 4.48 10.52 23.05
CA ILE A 323 4.97 10.69 24.44
C ILE A 323 5.19 12.15 24.82
N ASP A 324 5.24 12.46 26.11
CA ASP A 324 5.80 13.75 26.57
C ASP A 324 7.32 13.78 26.37
N GLU A 325 7.87 14.95 26.04
CA GLU A 325 9.30 15.09 25.73
C GLU A 325 10.23 14.67 26.86
N LYS A 326 9.87 15.02 28.10
CA LYS A 326 10.62 14.61 29.31
C LYS A 326 10.69 13.09 29.49
N ASN A 327 9.79 12.32 28.87
CA ASN A 327 9.70 10.87 28.99
C ASN A 327 10.50 10.14 27.89
N TYR A 328 11.21 10.87 27.00
CA TYR A 328 11.94 10.29 25.87
C TYR A 328 12.84 9.10 26.28
N GLU A 329 13.75 9.31 27.22
CA GLU A 329 14.72 8.28 27.63
C GLU A 329 14.02 7.06 28.24
N GLN A 330 12.99 7.28 29.06
CA GLN A 330 12.24 6.20 29.71
C GLN A 330 11.41 5.39 28.69
N ALA A 331 10.75 6.06 27.75
CA ALA A 331 9.95 5.40 26.73
C ALA A 331 10.84 4.58 25.77
N LEU A 332 11.99 5.15 25.36
CA LEU A 332 12.97 4.46 24.54
C LEU A 332 13.48 3.19 25.24
N ALA A 333 13.91 3.32 26.50
CA ALA A 333 14.42 2.20 27.28
C ALA A 333 13.39 1.06 27.42
N ILE A 334 12.11 1.39 27.69
CA ILE A 334 11.06 0.37 27.79
C ILE A 334 10.82 -0.31 26.44
N ILE A 335 10.83 0.43 25.32
CA ILE A 335 10.64 -0.16 23.99
C ILE A 335 11.78 -1.14 23.67
N GLU A 336 13.04 -0.75 23.91
CA GLU A 336 14.21 -1.60 23.69
C GLU A 336 14.20 -2.83 24.61
N GLU A 337 13.78 -2.67 25.86
CA GLU A 337 13.57 -3.77 26.80
C GLU A 337 12.53 -4.76 26.26
N GLN A 338 11.40 -4.28 25.73
CA GLN A 338 10.36 -5.17 25.19
C GLN A 338 10.79 -5.88 23.90
N VAL A 339 11.60 -5.23 23.05
CA VAL A 339 12.21 -5.89 21.88
C VAL A 339 13.18 -6.98 22.33
N THR A 340 14.03 -6.70 23.30
CA THR A 340 14.98 -7.67 23.88
C THR A 340 14.24 -8.85 24.52
N ALA A 341 13.15 -8.59 25.24
CA ALA A 341 12.29 -9.62 25.83
C ALA A 341 11.70 -10.54 24.77
N MET A 342 11.23 -9.98 23.64
CA MET A 342 10.75 -10.79 22.50
C MET A 342 11.86 -11.66 21.89
N GLN A 343 13.07 -11.11 21.73
CA GLN A 343 14.24 -11.85 21.25
C GLN A 343 14.68 -12.97 22.20
N ALA A 344 14.46 -12.80 23.50
CA ALA A 344 14.72 -13.81 24.52
C ALA A 344 13.58 -14.84 24.68
N GLY A 345 12.46 -14.68 23.98
CA GLY A 345 11.29 -15.55 24.11
C GLY A 345 10.51 -15.37 25.42
N ASP A 346 10.61 -14.20 26.04
CA ASP A 346 9.84 -13.84 27.23
C ASP A 346 8.40 -13.48 26.86
N PHE A 347 7.60 -14.49 26.53
CA PHE A 347 6.15 -14.39 26.37
C PHE A 347 5.54 -15.76 26.66
N ALA A 348 4.31 -15.78 27.16
CA ALA A 348 3.59 -17.00 27.49
C ALA A 348 3.00 -17.66 26.24
N GLU A 349 2.79 -18.97 26.29
CA GLU A 349 2.14 -19.72 25.20
C GLU A 349 0.70 -19.24 24.97
N GLU A 350 0.02 -18.81 26.03
CA GLU A 350 -1.32 -18.25 25.97
C GLU A 350 -1.36 -16.93 25.19
N GLU A 351 -0.33 -16.08 25.34
CA GLU A 351 -0.21 -14.82 24.58
C GLU A 351 -0.01 -15.11 23.09
N LEU A 352 0.81 -16.13 22.76
CA LEU A 352 1.00 -16.58 21.38
C LEU A 352 -0.30 -17.13 20.80
N ALA A 353 -1.01 -17.98 21.53
CA ALA A 353 -2.30 -18.54 21.10
C ALA A 353 -3.34 -17.44 20.84
N GLN A 354 -3.43 -16.44 21.72
CA GLN A 354 -4.30 -15.28 21.52
C GLN A 354 -3.92 -14.49 20.26
N THR A 355 -2.62 -14.23 20.07
CA THR A 355 -2.10 -13.51 18.89
C THR A 355 -2.41 -14.26 17.60
N LYS A 356 -2.27 -15.59 17.57
CA LYS A 356 -2.67 -16.43 16.43
C LYS A 356 -4.15 -16.28 16.09
N ALA A 357 -5.02 -16.27 17.10
CA ALA A 357 -6.46 -16.09 16.90
C ALA A 357 -6.78 -14.68 16.35
N MET A 358 -6.14 -13.64 16.88
CA MET A 358 -6.32 -12.27 16.40
C MET A 358 -5.85 -12.08 14.96
N LEU A 359 -4.67 -12.61 14.61
CA LEU A 359 -4.15 -12.57 13.24
C LEU A 359 -5.04 -13.36 12.27
N THR A 360 -5.52 -14.53 12.69
CA THR A 360 -6.49 -15.34 11.92
C THR A 360 -7.74 -14.54 11.62
N ASN A 361 -8.35 -13.91 12.62
CA ASN A 361 -9.56 -13.10 12.44
C ASN A 361 -9.31 -11.92 11.49
N GLN A 362 -8.20 -11.19 11.68
CA GLN A 362 -7.84 -10.08 10.80
C GLN A 362 -7.68 -10.52 9.33
N LEU A 363 -7.08 -11.69 9.09
CA LEU A 363 -6.93 -12.23 7.74
C LEU A 363 -8.27 -12.65 7.13
N LEU A 364 -9.14 -13.28 7.91
CA LEU A 364 -10.49 -13.66 7.47
C LEU A 364 -11.32 -12.42 7.13
N GLU A 365 -11.31 -11.40 7.99
CA GLU A 365 -11.99 -10.12 7.76
C GLU A 365 -11.49 -9.42 6.49
N ALA A 366 -10.18 -9.40 6.25
CA ALA A 366 -9.62 -8.81 5.03
C ALA A 366 -10.05 -9.59 3.78
N ASN A 367 -10.02 -10.92 3.82
CA ASN A 367 -10.41 -11.79 2.70
C ASN A 367 -11.93 -11.93 2.55
N ASP A 368 -12.72 -11.37 3.47
CA ASP A 368 -14.15 -11.23 3.27
C ASP A 368 -14.48 -10.22 2.16
N GLN A 369 -13.59 -9.27 1.89
CA GLN A 369 -13.73 -8.27 0.84
C GLN A 369 -13.01 -8.71 -0.45
N ALA A 370 -13.62 -8.47 -1.61
CA ALA A 370 -13.01 -8.76 -2.91
C ALA A 370 -11.65 -8.08 -3.09
N GLN A 371 -11.47 -6.87 -2.53
CA GLN A 371 -10.18 -6.17 -2.55
C GLN A 371 -9.09 -6.94 -1.80
N GLY A 372 -9.41 -7.55 -0.65
CA GLY A 372 -8.43 -8.31 0.13
C GLY A 372 -7.97 -9.57 -0.61
N LEU A 373 -8.88 -10.27 -1.28
CA LEU A 373 -8.54 -11.40 -2.15
C LEU A 373 -7.60 -10.97 -3.29
N ILE A 374 -7.89 -9.83 -3.93
CA ILE A 374 -7.05 -9.28 -5.01
C ILE A 374 -5.66 -8.89 -4.50
N GLU A 375 -5.55 -8.21 -3.36
CA GLU A 375 -4.24 -7.83 -2.81
C GLU A 375 -3.41 -9.05 -2.39
N LEU A 376 -4.08 -10.10 -1.89
CA LEU A 376 -3.43 -11.37 -1.57
C LEU A 376 -2.90 -12.06 -2.83
N ALA A 377 -3.72 -12.17 -3.87
CA ALA A 377 -3.33 -12.75 -5.15
C ALA A 377 -2.20 -11.94 -5.81
N TYR A 378 -2.23 -10.61 -5.69
CA TYR A 378 -1.19 -9.73 -6.21
C TYR A 378 0.13 -9.92 -5.48
N ASN A 379 0.14 -9.94 -4.14
CA ASN A 379 1.36 -10.17 -3.36
C ASN A 379 1.99 -11.55 -3.68
N ASN A 380 1.17 -12.60 -3.81
CA ASN A 380 1.64 -13.93 -4.22
C ASN A 380 2.20 -13.92 -5.64
N THR A 381 1.58 -13.19 -6.57
CA THR A 381 2.07 -13.04 -7.95
C THR A 381 3.43 -12.34 -7.98
N LEU A 382 3.57 -11.22 -7.26
CA LEU A 382 4.82 -10.47 -7.18
C LEU A 382 5.95 -11.31 -6.59
N LYS A 383 5.72 -11.97 -5.45
CA LYS A 383 6.76 -12.71 -4.73
C LYS A 383 6.87 -14.17 -5.15
N GLN A 384 6.09 -14.61 -6.14
CA GLN A 384 6.00 -16.02 -6.57
C GLN A 384 5.78 -16.97 -5.38
N ALA A 385 5.00 -16.50 -4.40
CA ALA A 385 4.77 -17.20 -3.14
C ALA A 385 3.52 -18.10 -3.23
N ASN A 386 3.44 -19.06 -2.32
CA ASN A 386 2.29 -19.94 -2.15
C ASN A 386 1.58 -19.68 -0.81
N LEU A 387 1.40 -18.41 -0.47
CA LEU A 387 0.78 -17.96 0.77
C LEU A 387 -0.64 -17.45 0.49
N ASP A 388 -1.50 -18.34 -0.01
CA ASP A 388 -2.94 -18.10 -0.11
C ASP A 388 -3.61 -18.20 1.27
N LEU A 389 -4.90 -17.87 1.38
CA LEU A 389 -5.58 -17.83 2.68
C LEU A 389 -5.54 -19.20 3.40
N PRO A 390 -5.87 -20.34 2.77
CA PRO A 390 -5.74 -21.65 3.43
C PRO A 390 -4.33 -21.96 3.94
N ASN A 391 -3.30 -21.74 3.11
CA ASN A 391 -1.91 -22.01 3.50
C ASN A 391 -1.45 -21.06 4.61
N TRP A 392 -1.88 -19.79 4.57
CA TRP A 392 -1.56 -18.81 5.60
C TRP A 392 -2.19 -19.17 6.94
N LEU A 393 -3.48 -19.52 6.96
CA LEU A 393 -4.18 -19.95 8.18
C LEU A 393 -3.57 -21.24 8.76
N LYS A 394 -3.24 -22.20 7.90
CA LYS A 394 -2.54 -23.41 8.30
C LYS A 394 -1.18 -23.07 8.89
N ARG A 395 -0.41 -22.22 8.22
CA ARG A 395 0.92 -21.82 8.70
C ARG A 395 0.83 -21.16 10.07
N ILE A 396 -0.13 -20.26 10.30
CA ILE A 396 -0.36 -19.62 11.61
C ILE A 396 -0.58 -20.65 12.72
N SER A 397 -1.42 -21.67 12.48
CA SER A 397 -1.70 -22.68 13.50
C SER A 397 -0.43 -23.49 13.84
N GLU A 398 0.40 -23.77 12.86
CA GLU A 398 1.64 -24.56 12.97
C GLU A 398 2.83 -23.79 13.56
N VAL A 399 2.84 -22.44 13.53
CA VAL A 399 3.99 -21.65 14.05
C VAL A 399 4.32 -22.02 15.50
N THR A 400 5.57 -22.37 15.80
CA THR A 400 6.01 -22.62 17.18
C THR A 400 6.58 -21.36 17.84
N LYS A 401 6.69 -21.38 19.18
CA LYS A 401 7.34 -20.31 19.94
C LYS A 401 8.78 -20.07 19.48
N GLU A 402 9.53 -21.12 19.20
CA GLU A 402 10.92 -21.05 18.73
C GLU A 402 11.03 -20.33 17.38
N GLU A 403 10.08 -20.55 16.47
CA GLU A 403 10.05 -19.84 15.18
C GLU A 403 9.77 -18.35 15.35
N VAL A 404 8.87 -17.99 16.28
CA VAL A 404 8.60 -16.58 16.63
C VAL A 404 9.84 -15.92 17.23
N VAL A 405 10.53 -16.61 18.15
CA VAL A 405 11.79 -16.12 18.74
C VAL A 405 12.86 -15.93 17.67
N LYS A 406 13.00 -16.90 16.76
CA LYS A 406 13.94 -16.80 15.63
C LYS A 406 13.62 -15.62 14.72
N ALA A 407 12.35 -15.34 14.46
CA ALA A 407 11.95 -14.16 13.68
C ALA A 407 12.21 -12.86 14.45
N ALA A 408 11.92 -12.81 15.75
CA ALA A 408 12.23 -11.64 16.59
C ALA A 408 13.73 -11.35 16.68
N ALA A 409 14.57 -12.39 16.64
CA ALA A 409 16.02 -12.26 16.60
C ALA A 409 16.55 -11.54 15.34
N SER A 410 15.74 -11.37 14.29
CA SER A 410 16.13 -10.58 13.11
C SER A 410 15.91 -9.07 13.28
N PHE A 411 15.32 -8.62 14.39
CA PHE A 411 15.07 -7.20 14.64
C PHE A 411 16.38 -6.46 14.93
N GLU A 412 16.83 -5.66 13.97
CA GLU A 412 18.03 -4.83 14.10
C GLU A 412 17.63 -3.35 14.06
N LEU A 413 17.86 -2.63 15.16
CA LEU A 413 17.56 -1.20 15.23
C LEU A 413 18.44 -0.44 14.24
N ASP A 414 17.82 0.33 13.36
CA ASP A 414 18.48 1.10 12.30
C ASP A 414 18.46 2.59 12.60
N THR A 415 17.25 3.11 12.83
CA THR A 415 17.02 4.55 12.96
C THR A 415 16.08 4.84 14.12
N ILE A 416 16.39 5.86 14.91
CA ILE A 416 15.50 6.48 15.89
C ILE A 416 15.20 7.90 15.41
N TYR A 417 13.92 8.24 15.29
CA TYR A 417 13.46 9.59 15.02
C TYR A 417 12.59 10.08 16.17
N PHE A 418 12.87 11.29 16.64
CA PHE A 418 12.06 11.94 17.66
C PHE A 418 11.68 13.36 17.25
N LEU A 419 10.39 13.58 17.07
CA LEU A 419 9.82 14.92 16.93
C LEU A 419 9.45 15.45 18.32
N SER A 420 10.12 16.48 18.81
CA SER A 420 9.90 17.14 20.11
C SER A 420 9.30 18.54 19.96
N LYS A 421 8.93 19.15 21.09
CA LYS A 421 8.37 20.48 21.12
C LYS A 421 9.49 21.52 20.93
N GLY A 422 9.44 22.26 19.83
CA GLY A 422 10.23 23.47 19.62
C GLY A 422 9.53 24.72 20.14
N ALA A 423 10.30 25.79 20.39
CA ALA A 423 9.73 27.14 20.46
C ALA A 423 9.14 27.51 19.09
N ASP A 424 8.06 28.30 19.05
CA ASP A 424 7.43 28.75 17.82
C ASP A 424 8.48 29.36 16.88
N SER A 425 8.78 28.67 15.78
CA SER A 425 9.71 29.14 14.77
C SER A 425 9.02 30.17 13.86
N ASN A 426 8.69 31.32 14.43
CA ASN A 426 8.67 32.59 13.69
C ASN A 426 10.10 33.14 13.68
N ALA A 427 11.03 32.40 13.10
CA ALA A 427 12.37 32.86 12.81
C ALA A 427 12.88 32.12 11.57
N GLU A 428 12.80 32.80 10.44
CA GLU A 428 13.55 32.48 9.23
C GLU A 428 14.98 32.08 9.62
N THR A 429 15.39 30.88 9.25
CA THR A 429 16.81 30.63 9.01
C THR A 429 16.91 29.99 7.64
N LYS A 430 17.01 30.86 6.63
CA LYS A 430 17.64 30.51 5.35
C LYS A 430 19.05 30.02 5.66
N LEU A 431 19.38 28.81 5.20
CA LEU A 431 20.68 28.48 4.64
C LEU A 431 20.48 27.49 3.50
#